data_AF-A0A4E9DR96-F1
#
_entry.id   AF-A0A4E9DR96-F1
#
_cell.length_a   1.000
_cell.length_b   1.000
_cell.length_c   1.000
_cell.angle_alpha   90.00
_cell.angle_beta   90.00
_cell.angle_gamma   90.00
#
_symmetry.space_group_name_H-M   'P 1'
#
loop_
_entity.id
_entity.type
_entity.pdbx_description
1 polymer ?
#
loop_
_entity_poly.entity_id
_entity_poly.type
_entity_poly.pdbx_seq_one_letter_code
_entity_poly.pdbx_strand_id
1 'polypeptide(L)'
;MSRQPFDETVHWPADNINNWPGKDGDFYRKTGIHMYRISKDDYNPFYTYEVKIRADWPFTYTFYDETGDSYSVSIWMVGMNEDHCVRFNSDRPTIVRVTGS
;
A
#
# COMPACT_ATOMS: atom_id res chain seq x y z
N MET A 1 -8.62 16.87 12.83
CA MET A 1 -8.70 15.62 13.62
C MET A 1 -7.57 14.74 13.15
N SER A 2 -6.57 14.46 13.99
CA SER A 2 -5.55 13.46 13.67
C SER A 2 -6.18 12.08 13.82
N ARG A 3 -6.12 11.26 12.78
CA ARG A 3 -6.53 9.86 12.88
C ARG A 3 -5.48 9.08 13.65
N GLN A 4 -5.89 8.03 14.34
CA GLN A 4 -4.95 7.20 15.09
C GLN A 4 -4.05 6.42 14.12
N PRO A 5 -2.75 6.29 14.44
CA PRO A 5 -1.88 5.42 13.68
C PRO A 5 -2.40 3.98 13.75
N PHE A 6 -2.11 3.20 12.72
CA PHE A 6 -2.52 1.81 12.64
C PHE A 6 -1.35 0.91 12.26
N ASP A 7 -1.52 -0.38 12.56
CA ASP A 7 -0.59 -1.44 12.23
C ASP A 7 -1.40 -2.70 11.93
N GLU A 8 -1.44 -3.08 10.66
CA GLU A 8 -2.24 -4.20 10.19
C GLU A 8 -1.33 -5.23 9.49
N THR A 9 -1.43 -6.48 9.93
CA THR A 9 -0.87 -7.63 9.20
C THR A 9 -1.73 -7.92 7.99
N VAL A 10 -1.10 -8.09 6.84
CA VAL A 10 -1.77 -8.37 5.56
C VAL A 10 -1.06 -9.52 4.84
N HIS A 11 -1.63 -9.95 3.72
CA HIS A 11 -0.96 -10.84 2.79
C HIS A 11 -1.30 -10.38 1.38
N TRP A 12 -0.44 -9.53 0.82
CA TRP A 12 -0.66 -8.97 -0.52
C TRP A 12 0.41 -9.55 -1.45
N PRO A 13 0.07 -10.55 -2.27
CA PRO A 13 1.01 -11.13 -3.22
C PRO A 13 1.27 -10.15 -4.38
N ALA A 14 2.46 -10.24 -4.98
CA ALA A 14 2.82 -9.53 -6.21
C ALA A 14 2.22 -10.17 -7.47
N ASP A 15 0.90 -10.34 -7.47
CA ASP A 15 0.13 -11.05 -8.50
C ASP A 15 -0.42 -10.14 -9.60
N ASN A 16 -0.15 -8.84 -9.51
CA ASN A 16 -0.63 -7.81 -10.44
C ASN A 16 -2.15 -7.63 -10.45
N ILE A 17 -2.86 -8.02 -9.37
CA ILE A 17 -4.31 -7.93 -9.26
C ILE A 17 -4.73 -6.68 -8.48
N ASN A 18 -5.74 -5.96 -8.99
CA ASN A 18 -6.41 -4.90 -8.25
C ASN A 18 -7.34 -5.54 -7.21
N ASN A 19 -6.96 -5.42 -5.94
CA ASN A 19 -7.76 -5.89 -4.81
C ASN A 19 -8.57 -4.72 -4.24
N TRP A 20 -9.85 -4.97 -3.97
CA TRP A 20 -10.79 -3.96 -3.49
C TRP A 20 -11.40 -4.39 -2.15
N PRO A 21 -10.68 -4.21 -1.03
CA PRO A 21 -11.28 -4.39 0.28
C PRO A 21 -12.37 -3.33 0.43
N GLY A 22 -13.64 -3.75 0.38
CA GLY A 22 -14.79 -2.82 0.38
C GLY A 22 -14.73 -1.79 1.50
N LYS A 23 -15.33 -0.61 1.27
CA LYS A 23 -15.30 0.52 2.23
C LYS A 23 -16.04 0.25 3.54
N ASP A 24 -16.80 -0.83 3.63
CA ASP A 24 -17.58 -1.15 4.82
C ASP A 24 -16.81 -1.99 5.87
N GLY A 25 -15.66 -2.54 5.48
CA GLY A 25 -14.86 -3.43 6.34
C GLY A 25 -13.99 -2.69 7.37
N ASP A 26 -13.61 -3.42 8.42
CA ASP A 26 -12.72 -2.91 9.48
C ASP A 26 -11.37 -2.43 8.93
N PHE A 27 -10.85 -3.12 7.90
CA PHE A 27 -9.63 -2.73 7.22
C PHE A 27 -9.71 -1.29 6.70
N TYR A 28 -10.77 -0.93 5.96
CA TYR A 28 -10.96 0.43 5.46
C TYR A 28 -11.18 1.44 6.59
N ARG A 29 -11.93 1.08 7.64
CA ARG A 29 -12.19 2.00 8.76
C ARG A 29 -10.91 2.41 9.48
N LYS A 30 -9.96 1.48 9.59
CA LYS A 30 -8.63 1.71 10.18
C LYS A 30 -7.67 2.38 9.21
N THR A 31 -7.48 1.78 8.03
CA THR A 31 -6.42 2.18 7.10
C THR A 31 -6.87 3.21 6.08
N GLY A 32 -8.15 3.20 5.68
CA GLY A 32 -8.70 4.02 4.59
C GLY A 32 -8.39 3.50 3.21
N ILE A 33 -7.57 2.46 3.13
CA ILE A 33 -7.24 1.82 1.88
C ILE A 33 -8.46 1.03 1.42
N HIS A 34 -8.95 1.38 0.23
CA HIS A 34 -10.06 0.68 -0.42
C HIS A 34 -9.62 0.00 -1.72
N MET A 35 -8.37 0.20 -2.14
CA MET A 35 -7.75 -0.53 -3.23
C MET A 35 -6.27 -0.70 -2.98
N TYR A 36 -5.75 -1.88 -3.29
CA TYR A 36 -4.31 -2.11 -3.39
C TYR A 36 -3.99 -3.02 -4.58
N ARG A 37 -2.78 -2.88 -5.12
CA ARG A 37 -2.21 -3.76 -6.13
C ARG A 37 -0.70 -3.76 -5.96
N ILE A 38 -0.11 -4.94 -6.11
CA ILE A 38 1.34 -5.08 -6.22
C ILE A 38 1.62 -5.65 -7.59
N SER A 39 2.31 -4.86 -8.41
CA SER A 39 2.61 -5.21 -9.78
C SER A 39 4.10 -5.26 -10.00
N LYS A 40 4.55 -6.25 -10.74
CA LYS A 40 5.90 -6.25 -11.29
C LYS A 40 5.95 -5.28 -12.49
N ASP A 41 6.87 -4.34 -12.48
CA ASP A 41 7.10 -3.42 -13.60
C ASP A 41 8.22 -3.97 -14.48
N ASP A 42 7.87 -4.81 -15.45
CA ASP A 42 8.84 -5.43 -16.36
C ASP A 42 9.52 -4.42 -17.31
N TYR A 43 9.05 -3.17 -17.37
CA TYR A 43 9.57 -2.14 -18.26
C TYR A 43 10.53 -1.17 -17.57
N ASN A 44 10.70 -1.26 -16.25
CA ASN A 44 11.52 -0.33 -15.48
C ASN A 44 12.88 -0.98 -15.11
N PRO A 45 14.00 -0.44 -15.60
CA PRO A 45 15.32 -1.02 -15.34
C PRO A 45 15.83 -0.80 -13.91
N PHE A 46 15.14 0.03 -13.11
CA PHE A 46 15.58 0.39 -11.75
C PHE A 46 14.71 -0.21 -10.66
N TYR A 47 13.43 -0.48 -10.92
CA TYR A 47 12.48 -0.97 -9.92
C TYR A 47 11.66 -2.12 -10.47
N THR A 48 11.70 -3.25 -9.76
CA THR A 48 11.06 -4.49 -10.18
C THR A 48 9.58 -4.52 -9.79
N TYR A 49 9.20 -3.88 -8.68
CA TYR A 49 7.84 -3.91 -8.15
C TYR A 49 7.30 -2.52 -7.84
N GLU A 50 5.98 -2.39 -7.90
CA GLU A 50 5.23 -1.20 -7.53
C GLU A 50 4.07 -1.60 -6.63
N VAL A 51 3.97 -1.00 -5.45
CA VAL A 51 2.75 -1.02 -4.64
C VAL A 51 1.92 0.19 -5.04
N LYS A 52 0.72 -0.05 -5.55
CA LYS A 52 -0.29 0.98 -5.80
C LYS A 52 -1.40 0.83 -4.78
N ILE A 53 -1.77 1.92 -4.11
CA ILE A 53 -2.91 2.00 -3.22
C ILE A 53 -3.83 3.15 -3.59
N ARG A 54 -5.10 3.01 -3.21
CA ARG A 54 -6.03 4.13 -3.12
C ARG A 54 -6.57 4.20 -1.72
N ALA A 55 -6.47 5.37 -1.10
CA ALA A 55 -6.93 5.57 0.25
C ALA A 55 -7.62 6.91 0.44
N ASP A 56 -8.66 6.89 1.28
CA ASP A 56 -9.45 8.08 1.64
C ASP A 56 -8.88 8.81 2.88
N TRP A 57 -7.78 8.31 3.47
CA TRP A 57 -7.16 8.92 4.65
C TRP A 57 -5.76 9.45 4.35
N PRO A 58 -5.45 10.69 4.81
CA PRO A 58 -4.14 11.27 4.65
C PRO A 58 -3.19 10.71 5.71
N PHE A 59 -2.48 9.64 5.36
CA PHE A 59 -1.46 9.02 6.20
C PHE A 59 -0.15 8.88 5.42
N THR A 60 0.94 8.71 6.15
CA THR A 60 2.13 8.05 5.58
C THR A 60 1.96 6.55 5.73
N TYR A 61 1.71 5.87 4.62
CA TYR A 61 1.57 4.43 4.57
C TYR A 61 2.95 3.82 4.40
N THR A 62 3.34 2.91 5.29
CA THR A 62 4.56 2.12 5.17
C THR A 62 4.19 0.67 4.98
N PHE A 63 4.72 0.06 3.93
CA PHE A 63 4.54 -1.34 3.57
C PHE A 63 5.79 -2.11 3.92
N TYR A 64 5.63 -3.28 4.52
CA TYR A 64 6.73 -4.19 4.85
C TYR A 64 6.55 -5.49 4.08
N ASP A 65 7.61 -5.93 3.43
CA ASP A 65 7.63 -7.18 2.69
C ASP A 65 8.12 -8.37 3.54
N GLU A 66 8.25 -9.54 2.91
CA GLU A 66 8.73 -10.75 3.58
C GLU A 66 10.25 -10.75 3.86
N THR A 67 11.04 -9.90 3.20
CA THR A 67 12.46 -9.69 3.54
C THR A 67 12.63 -8.79 4.76
N GLY A 68 11.58 -8.06 5.13
CA GLY A 68 11.58 -7.09 6.23
C GLY A 68 11.96 -5.68 5.77
N ASP A 69 12.08 -5.47 4.45
CA ASP A 69 12.29 -4.16 3.87
C ASP A 69 11.00 -3.35 3.93
N SER A 70 11.15 -2.02 4.02
CA SER A 70 10.02 -1.11 4.21
C SER A 70 9.99 -0.01 3.16
N TYR A 71 8.80 0.30 2.66
CA TYR A 71 8.59 1.29 1.62
C TYR A 71 7.42 2.20 2.00
N SER A 72 7.60 3.52 1.91
CA SER A 72 6.61 4.47 2.40
C SER A 72 6.08 5.38 1.30
N VAL A 73 4.79 5.70 1.37
CA VAL A 73 4.14 6.71 0.54
C VAL A 73 3.27 7.61 1.40
N SER A 74 3.48 8.92 1.30
CA SER A 74 2.67 9.90 2.02
C SER A 74 1.53 10.42 1.16
N ILE A 75 0.30 10.25 1.65
CA ILE A 75 -0.91 10.77 1.02
C ILE A 75 -1.29 12.07 1.71
N TRP A 76 -1.04 13.20 1.04
CA TRP A 76 -1.36 14.53 1.58
C TRP A 76 -2.66 15.12 1.00
N MET A 77 -2.97 14.78 -0.26
CA MET A 77 -4.14 15.30 -0.98
C MET A 77 -5.09 14.16 -1.33
N VAL A 78 -5.89 13.76 -0.35
CA VAL A 78 -6.96 12.77 -0.56
C VAL A 78 -7.98 13.32 -1.57
N GLY A 79 -8.36 12.51 -2.54
CA GLY A 79 -9.42 12.82 -3.51
C GLY A 79 -8.98 13.65 -4.73
N MET A 80 -7.74 14.14 -4.78
CA MET A 80 -7.17 14.76 -5.99
C MET A 80 -6.40 13.75 -6.85
N ASN A 81 -5.69 12.82 -6.21
CA ASN A 81 -5.08 11.68 -6.87
C ASN A 81 -5.65 10.43 -6.21
N GLU A 82 -6.34 9.61 -6.99
CA GLU A 82 -6.88 8.36 -6.46
C GLU A 82 -5.78 7.33 -6.27
N ASP A 83 -4.83 7.27 -7.20
CA ASP A 83 -3.72 6.32 -7.21
C ASP A 83 -2.47 6.92 -6.56
N HIS A 84 -1.99 6.27 -5.50
CA HIS A 84 -0.68 6.53 -4.91
C HIS A 84 0.17 5.29 -5.05
N CYS A 85 1.42 5.46 -5.51
CA CYS A 85 2.31 4.33 -5.70
C CYS A 85 3.69 4.57 -5.07
N VAL A 86 4.31 3.47 -4.65
CA VAL A 86 5.71 3.40 -4.27
C VAL A 86 6.37 2.26 -5.03
N ARG A 87 7.53 2.55 -5.61
CA ARG A 87 8.31 1.57 -6.36
C ARG A 87 9.41 1.01 -5.47
N PHE A 88 9.67 -0.28 -5.61
CA PHE A 88 10.60 -0.98 -4.76
C PHE A 88 11.25 -2.17 -5.46
N ASN A 89 12.33 -2.66 -4.86
CA ASN A 89 13.01 -3.89 -5.23
C ASN A 89 13.03 -4.79 -4.01
N SER A 90 12.56 -6.01 -4.18
CA SER A 90 12.58 -7.04 -3.15
C SER A 90 12.71 -8.40 -3.79
N ASP A 91 13.45 -9.30 -3.13
CA ASP A 91 13.52 -10.71 -3.51
C ASP A 91 12.21 -11.44 -3.16
N ARG A 92 11.45 -10.93 -2.19
CA ARG A 92 10.15 -11.48 -1.77
C ARG A 92 9.13 -10.34 -1.65
N PRO A 93 8.50 -9.93 -2.76
CA PRO A 93 7.73 -8.68 -2.88
C PRO A 93 6.35 -8.72 -2.22
N THR A 94 5.97 -9.84 -1.60
CA THR A 94 4.70 -9.98 -0.89
C THR A 94 4.70 -9.03 0.30
N ILE A 95 3.73 -8.11 0.35
CA ILE A 95 3.57 -7.23 1.51
C ILE A 95 2.85 -8.02 2.61
N VAL A 96 3.44 -8.02 3.80
CA VAL A 96 2.94 -8.77 4.97
C VAL A 96 2.44 -7.86 6.08
N ARG A 97 2.77 -6.56 6.04
CA ARG A 97 2.34 -5.60 7.05
C ARG A 97 2.23 -4.20 6.47
N VAL A 98 1.24 -3.44 6.93
CA VAL A 98 1.01 -2.04 6.55
C VAL A 98 0.78 -1.22 7.80
N THR A 99 1.48 -0.10 7.90
CA THR A 99 1.30 0.85 8.99
C THR A 99 0.93 2.23 8.44
N GLY A 100 0.16 2.99 9.21
CA GLY A 100 -0.11 4.40 8.93
C GLY A 100 0.26 5.28 10.11
N SER A 101 0.97 6.38 9.85
CA SER A 101 1.35 7.40 10.83
C SER A 101 1.04 8.81 10.35
#